data_AF-A0A813F3P4-F1
#
_entry.id   AF-A0A813F3P4-F1
#
_cell.length_a   1.000
_cell.length_b   1.000
_cell.length_c   1.000
_cell.angle_alpha   90.00
_cell.angle_beta   90.00
_cell.angle_gamma   90.00
#
_symmetry.space_group_name_H-M   'P 1'
#
loop_
_entity.id
_entity.type
_entity.pdbx_description
1 polymer ?
#
loop_
_entity_poly.entity_id
_entity_poly.type
_entity_poly.pdbx_seq_one_letter_code
_entity_poly.pdbx_strand_id
1 'polypeptide(L)' 'MGPTDSPYQGGVFFLNINFPSDYPFKPPKCSFTTKIYHCNVNSNGAICLDILKDQWSPALTISKV' A
#
# COMPACT_ATOMS: atom_id res chain seq x y z
N MET A 1 10.21 -5.77 -2.28
CA MET A 1 10.51 -7.10 -2.84
C MET A 1 9.49 -8.08 -2.29
N GLY A 2 9.03 -9.03 -3.11
CA GLY A 2 8.05 -10.01 -2.64
C GLY A 2 8.66 -10.98 -1.62
N PRO A 3 7.91 -11.35 -0.57
CA PRO A 3 8.41 -12.18 0.52
C PRO A 3 8.68 -13.62 0.07
N THR A 4 9.62 -14.28 0.75
CA THR A 4 9.86 -15.73 0.61
C THR A 4 8.62 -16.51 1.03
N ASP A 5 8.41 -17.66 0.41
CA ASP A 5 7.23 -18.52 0.61
C ASP A 5 5.89 -17.89 0.16
N SER A 6 5.95 -16.88 -0.71
CA SER A 6 4.78 -16.31 -1.38
C SER A 6 4.87 -16.48 -2.90
N PRO A 7 3.74 -16.48 -3.64
CA PRO A 7 3.76 -16.50 -5.11
C PRO A 7 4.43 -15.24 -5.71
N TYR A 8 4.73 -14.24 -4.88
CA TYR A 8 5.40 -13.01 -5.27
C TYR A 8 6.90 -13.04 -4.99
N GLN A 9 7.45 -14.14 -4.48
CA GLN A 9 8.86 -14.28 -4.12
C GLN A 9 9.78 -13.86 -5.29
N GLY A 10 10.76 -13.01 -4.99
CA GLY A 10 11.69 -12.47 -6.01
C GLY A 10 11.10 -11.39 -6.91
N GLY A 11 9.81 -11.07 -6.77
CA GLY A 11 9.15 -9.97 -7.50
C GLY A 11 9.57 -8.59 -7.01
N VAL A 12 9.76 -7.66 -7.94
CA VAL A 12 9.96 -6.23 -7.67
C VAL A 12 8.67 -5.50 -8.00
N PHE A 13 8.08 -4.86 -7.00
CA PHE A 13 6.84 -4.11 -7.12
C PHE A 13 7.10 -2.64 -6.82
N PHE A 14 6.70 -1.78 -7.75
CA PHE A 14 6.75 -0.34 -7.58
C PHE A 14 5.42 0.15 -7.03
N LEU A 15 5.49 0.97 -5.99
CA LEU A 15 4.35 1.62 -5.38
C LEU A 15 4.53 3.14 -5.50
N ASN A 16 3.41 3.81 -5.76
CA ASN A 16 3.30 5.25 -5.69
C ASN A 16 2.57 5.62 -4.39
N ILE A 17 3.15 6.55 -3.62
CA ILE A 17 2.60 7.01 -2.36
C ILE A 17 2.33 8.50 -2.50
N ASN A 18 1.05 8.89 -2.43
CA ASN A 18 0.63 10.28 -2.50
C ASN A 18 0.21 10.77 -1.10
N PHE A 19 0.99 11.68 -0.55
CA PHE A 19 0.69 12.33 0.72
C PHE A 19 -0.29 13.50 0.50
N PRO A 20 -1.45 13.52 1.16
CA PRO A 20 -2.30 14.71 1.15
C PRO A 20 -1.68 15.84 1.97
N SER A 21 -2.14 17.07 1.76
CA SER A 21 -1.75 18.26 2.54
C SER A 21 -1.98 18.11 4.05
N ASP A 22 -2.96 17.29 4.43
CA ASP A 22 -3.39 17.10 5.82
C ASP A 22 -2.72 15.87 6.47
N TYR A 23 -1.65 15.34 5.88
CA TYR A 23 -0.85 14.28 6.51
C TYR A 23 -0.15 14.83 7.76
N PRO A 24 -0.11 14.09 8.90
CA PRO A 24 -0.51 12.69 9.10
C PRO A 24 -1.96 12.49 9.62
N PHE A 25 -2.82 13.52 9.62
CA PHE A 25 -4.22 13.38 10.06
C PHE A 25 -5.09 12.63 9.04
N LYS A 26 -4.77 12.74 7.75
CA LYS A 26 -5.35 11.90 6.70
C LYS A 26 -4.35 10.84 6.23
N PRO A 27 -4.80 9.61 5.94
CA PRO A 27 -3.92 8.56 5.44
C PRO A 27 -3.34 8.92 4.06
N PRO A 28 -2.10 8.48 3.77
CA PRO A 28 -1.52 8.60 2.44
C PRO A 28 -2.24 7.64 1.50
N LYS A 29 -2.37 8.03 0.23
CA LYS A 29 -2.92 7.15 -0.81
C LYS A 29 -1.79 6.34 -1.42
N CYS A 30 -1.81 5.02 -1.23
CA CYS A 30 -0.86 4.11 -1.84
C CYS A 30 -1.50 3.39 -3.04
N SER A 31 -0.79 3.33 -4.17
CA SER A 31 -1.19 2.53 -5.32
C SER A 31 0.00 1.78 -5.92
N PHE A 32 -0.20 0.53 -6.33
CA PHE A 32 0.77 -0.22 -7.10
C PHE A 32 0.86 0.35 -8.52
N THR A 33 2.06 0.71 -8.95
CA THR A 33 2.37 1.04 -10.33
C THR A 33 2.62 -0.24 -11.15
N THR A 34 3.20 -1.25 -10.50
CA THR A 34 3.36 -2.58 -11.09
C THR A 34 2.02 -3.32 -11.07
N LYS A 35 1.57 -3.85 -12.20
CA LYS A 35 0.39 -4.72 -12.23
C LYS A 35 0.66 -5.97 -11.39
N ILE A 36 -0.11 -6.13 -10.33
CA ILE A 36 -0.06 -7.27 -9.43
C ILE A 36 -1.45 -7.89 -9.31
N TYR A 37 -1.52 -9.21 -9.39
CA TYR A 37 -2.75 -9.93 -9.11
C TYR A 37 -2.80 -10.26 -7.62
N HIS A 38 -3.59 -9.53 -6.83
CA HIS A 38 -3.70 -9.71 -5.38
C HIS A 38 -5.12 -9.38 -4.91
N CYS A 39 -5.67 -10.12 -3.95
CA CYS A 39 -7.05 -9.97 -3.47
C CYS A 39 -7.36 -8.57 -2.91
N ASN A 40 -6.36 -7.88 -2.35
CA ASN A 40 -6.49 -6.51 -1.85
C ASN A 40 -6.03 -5.41 -2.83
N VAL A 41 -5.67 -5.75 -4.07
CA VAL A 41 -5.23 -4.78 -5.08
C VAL A 41 -6.14 -4.88 -6.30
N ASN A 42 -6.76 -3.77 -6.68
CA ASN A 42 -7.61 -3.75 -7.87
C ASN A 42 -6.80 -3.70 -9.17
N SER A 43 -7.44 -3.90 -10.32
CA SER A 43 -6.78 -3.85 -11.63
C SER A 43 -6.14 -2.50 -11.98
N ASN A 44 -6.53 -1.44 -11.28
CA ASN A 44 -5.97 -0.09 -11.41
C ASN A 44 -4.80 0.16 -10.42
N GLY A 45 -4.40 -0.85 -9.64
CA GLY A 45 -3.33 -0.76 -8.65
C GLY A 45 -3.74 -0.12 -7.32
N ALA A 46 -4.99 0.29 -7.12
CA ALA A 46 -5.44 0.83 -5.84
C ALA A 46 -5.51 -0.28 -4.79
N ILE A 47 -4.94 0.02 -3.63
CA ILE A 47 -4.85 -0.90 -2.50
C ILE A 47 -6.05 -0.67 -1.58
N CYS A 48 -6.82 -1.73 -1.33
CA CYS A 48 -7.92 -1.71 -0.37
C CYS A 48 -7.44 -2.34 0.94
N LEU A 49 -6.78 -1.54 1.78
CA LEU A 49 -6.28 -1.92 3.10
C LEU A 49 -6.95 -1.02 4.15
N ASP A 50 -7.62 -1.64 5.12
CA ASP A 50 -8.44 -0.93 6.10
C ASP A 50 -7.61 0.01 7.01
N ILE A 51 -6.31 -0.27 7.16
CA ILE A 51 -5.35 0.60 7.88
C ILE A 51 -5.05 1.91 7.14
N LEU A 52 -5.29 1.97 5.82
CA LEU A 52 -5.17 3.18 5.01
C LEU A 52 -6.51 3.92 4.89
N LYS A 53 -7.54 3.49 5.63
CA LYS A 53 -8.89 4.05 5.57
C LYS A 53 -9.45 4.34 6.97
N ASP A 54 -9.95 3.33 7.67
CA ASP A 54 -10.72 3.50 8.93
C ASP A 54 -9.89 3.22 10.19
N GLN A 55 -8.71 2.61 10.06
CA GLN A 55 -7.78 2.30 11.17
C GLN A 55 -6.47 3.09 11.09
N TRP A 56 -6.43 4.16 10.29
CA TRP A 56 -5.25 5.03 10.21
C TRP A 56 -5.04 5.77 11.54
N SER A 57 -3.88 5.54 12.15
CA SER A 57 -3.41 6.32 13.29
C SER A 57 -2.17 7.11 12.88
N PRO A 58 -2.04 8.39 13.25
CA PRO A 58 -0.84 9.19 13.00
C PRO A 58 0.45 8.58 13.60
N ALA A 59 0.30 7.63 14.53
CA ALA A 59 1.41 6.87 15.12
C ALA A 59 1.90 5.68 14.25
N LEU A 60 1.20 5.35 13.16
CA LEU A 60 1.64 4.37 12.17
C LEU A 60 2.59 5.05 11.18
N THR A 61 3.85 4.62 11.19
CA THR A 61 4.84 5.06 10.20
C THR A 61 4.79 4.17 8.96
N ILE A 62 5.26 4.68 7.82
CA ILE A 62 5.34 3.91 6.56
C ILE A 62 6.12 2.60 6.74
N SER A 63 7.05 2.52 7.68
CA SER A 63 7.77 1.28 7.99
C SER A 63 6.91 0.17 8.58
N LYS A 64 5.70 0.49 9.09
CA LYS A 64 4.73 -0.46 9.63
C LYS A 64 3.61 -0.82 8.64
N VAL A 65 3.62 -0.21 7.44
CA VAL A 65 2.69 -0.47 6.33
C VAL A 65 3.42 -1.22 5.23
#